data_AF-A0A2D9YEJ7-F1
#
_entry.id   AF-A0A2D9YEJ7-F1
#
_cell.length_a   1.000
_cell.length_b   1.000
_cell.length_c   1.000
_cell.angle_alpha   90.00
_cell.angle_beta   90.00
_cell.angle_gamma   90.00
#
_symmetry.space_group_name_H-M   'P 1'
#
loop_
_entity.id
_entity.type
_entity.pdbx_description
1 polymer ?
#
loop_
_entity_poly.entity_id
_entity_poly.type
_entity_poly.pdbx_seq_one_letter_code
_entity_poly.pdbx_strand_id
1 'polypeptide(L)'
;MNILIIGSGGREHALCWAVSQNPKCETLYCAPGSDGISEVAKSIPIEISDSVAISNFCKNANINLVVIGPEGPLENGLADHLIAEKINTFGPFREAAKLESSKLFTKDICRASNVSTANYKEFDNIKDAKKFVAESPFPLVIKLDGLAAGKGVTISENIREANETLDDIFTPDQKNKRVLIEEFMPGEEASLFVITDG
;
A
#
# COMPACT_ATOMS: atom_id res chain seq x y z
N MET A 1 2.34 28.31 -2.00
CA MET A 1 2.30 27.16 -1.07
C MET A 1 3.56 26.31 -1.19
N ASN A 2 4.14 25.92 -0.06
CA ASN A 2 5.20 24.91 0.00
C ASN A 2 4.59 23.53 0.19
N ILE A 3 4.98 22.57 -0.67
CA ILE A 3 4.41 21.22 -0.69
C ILE A 3 5.54 20.21 -0.51
N LEU A 4 5.29 19.16 0.28
CA LEU A 4 6.19 18.02 0.44
C LEU A 4 5.52 16.75 -0.07
N ILE A 5 6.15 16.05 -1.01
CA ILE A 5 5.73 14.71 -1.46
C ILE A 5 6.65 13.67 -0.82
N ILE A 6 6.09 12.67 -0.16
CA ILE A 6 6.84 11.55 0.44
C ILE A 6 6.95 10.42 -0.58
N GLY A 7 8.17 9.91 -0.78
CA GLY A 7 8.54 8.79 -1.63
C GLY A 7 9.64 9.13 -2.64
N SER A 8 9.88 8.22 -3.58
CA SER A 8 11.02 8.29 -4.51
C SER A 8 10.78 7.59 -5.85
N GLY A 9 9.60 7.00 -6.05
CA GLY A 9 9.25 6.22 -7.22
C GLY A 9 8.67 7.04 -8.37
N GLY A 10 8.28 6.35 -9.44
CA GLY A 10 7.64 6.98 -10.61
C GLY A 10 6.30 7.66 -10.30
N ARG A 11 5.53 7.13 -9.35
CA ARG A 11 4.30 7.77 -8.85
C ARG A 11 4.60 9.13 -8.25
N GLU A 12 5.60 9.23 -7.37
CA GLU A 12 5.97 10.49 -6.74
C GLU A 12 6.59 11.46 -7.74
N HIS A 13 7.32 10.97 -8.75
CA HIS A 13 7.76 11.81 -9.85
C HIS A 13 6.57 12.39 -10.63
N ALA A 14 5.60 11.57 -11.02
CA ALA A 14 4.40 12.05 -11.72
C ALA A 14 3.61 13.07 -10.87
N LEU A 15 3.47 12.83 -9.57
CA LEU A 15 2.86 13.78 -8.64
C LEU A 15 3.66 15.09 -8.57
N CYS A 16 4.98 15.02 -8.43
CA CYS A 16 5.84 16.21 -8.41
C CYS A 16 5.72 17.01 -9.71
N TRP A 17 5.76 16.33 -10.85
CA TRP A 17 5.61 16.93 -12.17
C TRP A 17 4.24 17.60 -12.37
N ALA A 18 3.16 16.97 -11.90
CA ALA A 18 1.82 17.55 -11.99
C ALA A 18 1.66 18.76 -11.05
N VAL A 19 2.18 18.68 -9.82
CA VAL A 19 2.09 19.75 -8.82
C VAL A 19 2.93 20.97 -9.20
N SER A 20 4.10 20.78 -9.80
CA SER A 20 4.99 21.88 -10.22
C SER A 20 4.39 22.78 -11.29
N GLN A 21 3.40 22.28 -12.05
CA GLN A 21 2.64 23.06 -13.04
C GLN A 21 1.60 23.99 -12.42
N ASN A 22 1.28 23.82 -11.13
CA ASN A 22 0.28 24.65 -10.46
C ASN A 22 0.90 26.00 -10.04
N PRO A 23 0.36 27.15 -10.50
CA PRO A 23 0.90 28.46 -10.15
C PRO A 23 0.80 28.81 -8.65
N LYS A 24 0.03 28.06 -7.86
CA LYS A 24 -0.03 28.21 -6.40
C LYS A 24 1.10 27.47 -5.67
N CYS A 25 1.83 26.58 -6.35
CA CYS A 25 3.00 25.92 -5.80
C CYS A 25 4.21 26.88 -5.86
N GLU A 26 4.74 27.26 -4.70
CA GLU A 26 5.92 28.13 -4.59
C GLU A 26 7.20 27.30 -4.53
N THR A 27 7.26 26.37 -3.57
CA THR A 27 8.38 25.44 -3.46
C THR A 27 7.85 24.02 -3.32
N LEU A 28 8.35 23.14 -4.18
CA LEU A 28 8.04 21.72 -4.13
C LEU A 28 9.25 20.95 -3.60
N TYR A 29 9.01 20.10 -2.61
CA TYR A 29 9.99 19.19 -2.02
C TYR A 29 9.57 17.75 -2.22
N CYS A 30 10.54 16.85 -2.27
CA CYS A 30 10.29 15.41 -2.25
C CYS A 30 11.26 14.71 -1.30
N ALA A 31 10.78 13.76 -0.50
CA ALA A 31 11.58 13.04 0.50
C ALA A 31 11.46 11.52 0.36
N PRO A 32 12.55 10.78 0.08
CA PRO A 32 13.88 11.28 -0.25
C PRO A 32 13.99 11.87 -1.66
N GLY A 33 13.01 11.62 -2.53
CA GLY A 33 13.10 11.92 -3.95
C GLY A 33 14.02 10.96 -4.70
N SER A 34 14.37 11.32 -5.93
CA SER A 34 15.30 10.61 -6.81
C SER A 34 15.95 11.60 -7.78
N ASP A 35 16.94 11.16 -8.55
CA ASP A 35 17.61 12.03 -9.52
C ASP A 35 16.63 12.64 -10.52
N GLY A 36 15.69 11.83 -11.05
CA GLY A 36 14.64 12.33 -11.95
C GLY A 36 13.67 13.29 -11.27
N ILE A 37 13.33 13.07 -10.00
CA ILE A 37 12.47 14.00 -9.24
C ILE A 37 13.17 15.34 -9.00
N SER A 38 14.51 15.32 -8.89
CA SER A 38 15.31 16.51 -8.64
C SER A 38 15.29 17.52 -9.80
N GLU A 39 14.81 17.11 -10.98
CA GLU A 39 14.57 17.99 -12.12
C GLU A 39 13.33 18.88 -11.94
N VAL A 40 12.37 18.46 -11.10
CA VAL A 40 11.06 19.14 -10.93
C VAL A 40 10.73 19.52 -9.49
N ALA A 41 11.47 19.01 -8.50
CA ALA A 41 11.28 19.27 -7.08
C ALA A 41 12.63 19.25 -6.33
N LYS A 42 12.67 19.82 -5.12
CA LYS A 42 13.85 19.75 -4.24
C LYS A 42 13.85 18.42 -3.47
N SER A 43 14.67 17.48 -3.90
CA SER A 43 14.90 16.22 -3.18
C SER A 43 15.64 16.49 -1.86
N ILE A 44 15.13 15.95 -0.75
CA ILE A 44 15.71 16.11 0.58
C ILE A 44 16.00 14.74 1.21
N PRO A 45 17.22 14.49 1.72
CA PRO A 45 17.62 13.17 2.20
C PRO A 45 17.03 12.88 3.59
N ILE A 46 15.72 12.62 3.65
CA ILE A 46 15.01 12.20 4.86
C ILE A 46 14.41 10.81 4.61
N GLU A 47 14.68 9.90 5.55
CA GLU A 47 14.10 8.56 5.55
C GLU A 47 12.58 8.63 5.76
N ILE A 48 11.82 7.97 4.89
CA ILE A 48 10.34 8.03 4.92
C ILE A 48 9.74 7.40 6.19
N SER A 49 10.51 6.59 6.91
CA SER A 49 10.14 6.00 8.19
C SER A 49 10.35 6.95 9.38
N ASP A 50 11.13 8.03 9.22
CA ASP A 50 11.43 8.98 10.29
C ASP A 50 10.38 10.09 10.38
N SER A 51 9.25 9.76 11.00
CA SER A 51 8.13 10.70 11.18
C SER A 51 8.54 11.98 11.92
N VAL A 52 9.50 11.88 12.85
CA VAL A 52 9.98 13.04 13.62
C VAL A 52 10.80 13.97 12.72
N ALA A 53 11.75 13.44 11.95
CA ALA A 53 12.52 14.23 11.00
C ALA A 53 11.64 14.89 9.95
N ILE A 54 10.64 14.17 9.42
CA ILE A 54 9.68 14.70 8.45
C ILE A 54 8.88 15.87 9.06
N SER A 55 8.32 15.69 10.27
CA SER A 55 7.53 16.75 10.91
C SER A 55 8.37 17.98 11.28
N ASN A 56 9.62 17.79 11.70
CA ASN A 56 10.56 18.88 11.94
C ASN A 56 10.90 19.64 10.66
N PHE A 57 11.15 18.92 9.56
CA PHE A 57 11.36 19.53 8.26
C PHE A 57 10.13 20.33 7.82
N CYS A 58 8.92 19.79 8.00
CA CYS A 58 7.69 20.48 7.66
C CYS A 58 7.56 21.84 8.37
N LYS A 59 7.89 21.88 9.67
CA LYS A 59 7.89 23.12 10.46
C LYS A 59 8.95 24.11 9.98
N ASN A 60 10.17 23.64 9.77
CA ASN A 60 11.30 24.50 9.39
C ASN A 60 11.16 25.07 7.97
N ALA A 61 10.61 24.29 7.03
CA ALA A 61 10.40 24.69 5.64
C ALA A 61 9.01 25.32 5.38
N ASN A 62 8.21 25.54 6.43
CA ASN A 62 6.84 26.05 6.35
C ASN A 62 5.97 25.28 5.34
N ILE A 63 6.03 23.95 5.37
CA ILE A 63 5.24 23.08 4.49
C ILE A 63 3.75 23.28 4.79
N ASN A 64 2.98 23.60 3.75
CA ASN A 64 1.54 23.83 3.84
C ASN A 64 0.71 22.57 3.60
N LEU A 65 1.26 21.60 2.87
CA LEU A 65 0.61 20.32 2.55
C LEU A 65 1.68 19.24 2.37
N VAL A 66 1.47 18.10 3.03
CA VAL A 66 2.21 16.87 2.78
C VAL A 66 1.32 15.92 1.96
N VAL A 67 1.87 15.33 0.91
CA VAL A 67 1.22 14.26 0.13
C VAL A 67 2.03 12.99 0.31
N ILE A 68 1.40 11.94 0.84
CA ILE A 68 2.10 10.66 1.09
C ILE A 68 1.87 9.74 -0.10
N GLY A 69 2.94 9.45 -0.85
CA GLY A 69 2.89 8.57 -2.02
C GLY A 69 2.88 7.07 -1.68
N PRO A 70 3.89 6.54 -0.97
CA PRO A 70 4.01 5.12 -0.67
C PRO A 70 3.11 4.67 0.49
N GLU A 71 2.70 3.41 0.39
CA GLU A 71 1.85 2.69 1.33
C GLU A 71 2.52 2.45 2.68
N GLY A 72 3.84 2.22 2.71
CA GLY A 72 4.58 1.90 3.93
C GLY A 72 4.48 2.98 5.03
N PRO A 73 4.73 4.27 4.72
CA PRO A 73 4.51 5.35 5.69
C PRO A 73 3.06 5.49 6.17
N LEU A 74 2.06 5.18 5.33
CA LEU A 74 0.66 5.19 5.72
C LEU A 74 0.34 4.08 6.73
N GLU A 75 0.81 2.86 6.47
CA GLU A 75 0.70 1.73 7.41
C GLU A 75 1.39 2.04 8.76
N ASN A 76 2.51 2.75 8.71
CA ASN A 76 3.25 3.13 9.92
C ASN A 76 2.67 4.35 10.66
N GLY A 77 1.61 4.98 10.13
CA GLY A 77 0.91 6.09 10.78
C GLY A 77 1.59 7.45 10.64
N LEU A 78 2.34 7.67 9.54
CA LEU A 78 2.91 8.99 9.24
C LEU A 78 1.82 10.07 9.13
N ALA A 79 0.68 9.74 8.53
CA ALA A 79 -0.45 10.66 8.41
C ALA A 79 -0.97 11.08 9.80
N ASP A 80 -1.19 10.12 10.69
CA ASP A 80 -1.62 10.34 12.08
C ASP A 80 -0.65 11.28 12.81
N HIS A 81 0.66 11.02 12.68
CA HIS A 81 1.71 11.84 13.29
C HIS A 81 1.68 13.29 12.79
N LEU A 82 1.62 13.49 11.46
CA LEU A 82 1.61 14.83 10.87
C LEU A 82 0.34 15.61 11.24
N ILE A 83 -0.82 14.95 11.24
CA ILE A 83 -2.09 15.57 11.65
C ILE A 83 -2.05 15.99 13.12
N ALA A 84 -1.50 15.15 14.01
CA ALA A 84 -1.32 15.49 15.43
C ALA A 84 -0.41 16.72 15.61
N GLU A 85 0.59 16.87 14.74
CA GLU A 85 1.48 18.04 14.65
C GLU A 85 0.86 19.25 13.92
N LYS A 86 -0.44 19.19 13.57
CA LYS A 86 -1.20 20.22 12.86
C LYS A 86 -0.66 20.55 11.45
N ILE A 87 -0.10 19.55 10.78
CA ILE A 87 0.37 19.64 9.40
C ILE A 87 -0.70 19.07 8.48
N ASN A 88 -1.17 19.86 7.51
CA ASN A 88 -2.14 19.38 6.53
C ASN A 88 -1.54 18.22 5.74
N THR A 89 -2.26 17.09 5.70
CA THR A 89 -1.74 15.85 5.14
C THR A 89 -2.79 15.22 4.24
N PHE A 90 -2.38 14.89 3.01
CA PHE A 90 -3.13 14.09 2.06
C PHE A 90 -2.62 12.66 2.10
N GLY A 91 -3.41 11.79 2.71
CA GLY A 91 -3.13 10.38 2.93
C GLY A 91 -4.03 9.85 4.06
N PRO A 92 -4.48 8.58 4.00
CA PRO A 92 -5.31 8.01 5.05
C PRO A 92 -4.55 7.91 6.37
N PHE A 93 -5.27 8.05 7.49
CA PHE A 93 -4.76 7.64 8.80
C PHE A 93 -4.56 6.12 8.84
N ARG A 94 -3.73 5.63 9.74
CA ARG A 94 -3.28 4.23 9.82
C ARG A 94 -4.42 3.22 9.80
N GLU A 95 -5.50 3.50 10.53
CA GLU A 95 -6.66 2.60 10.57
C GLU A 95 -7.38 2.50 9.21
N ALA A 96 -7.48 3.60 8.46
CA ALA A 96 -8.04 3.57 7.09
C ALA A 96 -7.06 2.95 6.09
N ALA A 97 -5.74 3.11 6.29
CA ALA A 97 -4.71 2.48 5.45
C ALA A 97 -4.76 0.94 5.48
N LYS A 98 -5.45 0.34 6.47
CA LYS A 98 -5.71 -1.11 6.52
C LYS A 98 -6.49 -1.63 5.32
N LEU A 99 -7.23 -0.79 4.61
CA LEU A 99 -7.87 -1.15 3.33
C LEU A 99 -6.87 -1.57 2.25
N GLU A 100 -5.60 -1.19 2.38
CA GLU A 100 -4.53 -1.60 1.48
C GLU A 100 -3.55 -2.55 2.18
N SER A 101 -3.19 -2.26 3.44
CA SER A 101 -2.19 -3.05 4.15
C SER A 101 -2.69 -4.41 4.62
N SER A 102 -4.00 -4.63 4.80
CA SER A 102 -4.57 -5.94 5.13
C SER A 102 -5.66 -6.34 4.14
N LYS A 103 -5.39 -7.40 3.39
CA LYS A 103 -6.34 -7.98 2.43
C LYS A 103 -7.53 -8.58 3.16
N LEU A 104 -7.32 -9.16 4.34
CA LEU A 104 -8.40 -9.66 5.19
C LEU A 104 -9.33 -8.54 5.65
N PHE A 105 -8.77 -7.42 6.14
CA PHE A 105 -9.57 -6.26 6.54
C PHE A 105 -10.43 -5.74 5.37
N THR A 106 -9.86 -5.65 4.17
CA THR A 106 -10.60 -5.23 2.97
C THR A 106 -11.74 -6.19 2.63
N LYS A 107 -11.52 -7.50 2.74
CA LYS A 107 -12.59 -8.49 2.54
C LYS A 107 -13.72 -8.35 3.55
N ASP A 108 -13.41 -8.07 4.81
CA ASP A 108 -14.42 -7.85 5.83
C ASP A 108 -15.24 -6.58 5.57
N ILE A 109 -14.60 -5.49 5.12
CA ILE A 109 -15.30 -4.27 4.70
C ILE A 109 -16.18 -4.52 3.47
N CYS A 110 -15.69 -5.26 2.47
CA CYS A 110 -16.48 -5.65 1.31
C CYS A 110 -17.73 -6.44 1.72
N ARG A 111 -17.57 -7.44 2.61
CA ARG A 111 -18.69 -8.23 3.15
C ARG A 111 -19.68 -7.36 3.91
N ALA A 112 -19.20 -6.50 4.81
CA ALA A 112 -20.05 -5.62 5.62
C ALA A 112 -20.82 -4.60 4.77
N SER A 113 -20.26 -4.20 3.63
CA SER A 113 -20.81 -3.18 2.73
C SER A 113 -21.52 -3.76 1.50
N ASN A 114 -21.69 -5.09 1.42
CA ASN A 114 -22.23 -5.79 0.24
C ASN A 114 -21.50 -5.44 -1.08
N VAL A 115 -20.19 -5.18 -1.02
CA VAL A 115 -19.36 -4.98 -2.21
C VAL A 115 -18.93 -6.35 -2.73
N SER A 116 -19.22 -6.61 -4.01
CA SER A 116 -18.82 -7.85 -4.67
C SER A 116 -17.30 -7.99 -4.73
N THR A 117 -16.80 -9.17 -4.38
CA THR A 117 -15.39 -9.54 -4.43
C THR A 117 -15.29 -11.06 -4.60
N ALA A 118 -14.13 -11.55 -5.03
CA ALA A 118 -13.87 -12.98 -5.15
C ALA A 118 -14.19 -13.73 -3.84
N ASN A 119 -14.91 -14.84 -3.96
CA ASN A 119 -15.06 -15.80 -2.88
C ASN A 119 -13.69 -16.23 -2.37
N TYR A 120 -13.54 -16.32 -1.05
CA TYR A 120 -12.26 -16.64 -0.44
C TYR A 120 -12.42 -17.44 0.84
N LYS A 121 -11.33 -18.11 1.23
CA LYS A 121 -11.16 -18.67 2.57
C LYS A 121 -9.79 -18.31 3.12
N GLU A 122 -9.74 -18.00 4.41
CA GLU A 122 -8.51 -17.68 5.13
C GLU A 122 -7.88 -18.91 5.79
N PHE A 123 -6.55 -18.93 5.85
CA PHE A 123 -5.78 -19.98 6.50
C PHE A 123 -4.57 -19.40 7.23
N ASP A 124 -4.28 -19.96 8.39
CA ASP A 124 -3.10 -19.63 9.22
C ASP A 124 -2.11 -20.80 9.33
N ASN A 125 -2.42 -21.93 8.68
CA ASN A 125 -1.59 -23.13 8.69
C ASN A 125 -1.60 -23.84 7.33
N ILE A 126 -0.43 -24.37 6.97
CA ILE A 126 -0.21 -25.00 5.67
C ILE A 126 -1.07 -26.24 5.44
N LYS A 127 -1.36 -27.01 6.50
CA LYS A 127 -2.09 -28.27 6.39
C LYS A 127 -3.53 -28.04 5.92
N ASP A 128 -4.23 -27.12 6.55
CA ASP A 128 -5.61 -26.79 6.19
C ASP A 128 -5.68 -26.06 4.84
N ALA A 129 -4.70 -25.20 4.55
CA ALA A 129 -4.58 -24.55 3.25
C ALA A 129 -4.42 -25.57 2.12
N LYS A 130 -3.49 -26.52 2.24
CA LYS A 130 -3.27 -27.58 1.24
C LYS A 130 -4.48 -28.51 1.09
N LYS A 131 -5.19 -28.80 2.19
CA LYS A 131 -6.44 -29.56 2.12
C LYS A 131 -7.50 -28.82 1.29
N PHE A 132 -7.65 -27.52 1.51
CA PHE A 132 -8.60 -26.71 0.72
C PHE A 132 -8.21 -26.64 -0.76
N VAL A 133 -6.93 -26.45 -1.06
CA VAL A 133 -6.40 -26.47 -2.44
C VAL A 133 -6.72 -27.79 -3.14
N ALA A 134 -6.60 -28.92 -2.45
CA ALA A 134 -6.88 -30.24 -3.03
C ALA A 134 -8.36 -30.44 -3.43
N GLU A 135 -9.29 -29.70 -2.81
CA GLU A 135 -10.73 -29.76 -3.05
C GLU A 135 -11.22 -28.59 -3.94
N SER A 136 -10.34 -27.66 -4.33
CA SER A 136 -10.69 -26.43 -5.03
C SER A 136 -10.60 -26.56 -6.56
N PRO A 137 -11.44 -25.82 -7.31
CA PRO A 137 -11.25 -25.65 -8.75
C PRO A 137 -10.01 -24.79 -9.04
N PHE A 138 -9.43 -24.99 -10.23
CA PHE A 138 -8.30 -24.20 -10.74
C PHE A 138 -8.72 -23.42 -12.00
N PRO A 139 -8.09 -22.27 -12.29
CA PRO A 139 -7.06 -21.61 -11.48
C PRO A 139 -7.61 -21.02 -10.17
N LEU A 140 -6.73 -20.85 -9.19
CA LEU A 140 -7.03 -20.18 -7.92
C LEU A 140 -5.95 -19.14 -7.61
N VAL A 141 -6.25 -18.23 -6.68
CA VAL A 141 -5.32 -17.15 -6.30
C VAL A 141 -4.94 -17.28 -4.84
N ILE A 142 -3.65 -17.36 -4.56
CA ILE A 142 -3.10 -17.37 -3.20
C ILE A 142 -2.55 -15.99 -2.90
N LYS A 143 -3.04 -15.37 -1.83
CA LYS A 143 -2.64 -14.03 -1.41
C LYS A 143 -2.13 -14.05 0.02
N LEU A 144 -0.90 -13.58 0.24
CA LEU A 144 -0.38 -13.33 1.58
C LEU A 144 -1.04 -12.06 2.15
N ASP A 145 -1.59 -12.15 3.36
CA ASP A 145 -2.11 -10.98 4.06
C ASP A 145 -0.94 -10.08 4.53
N GLY A 146 -1.14 -8.76 4.47
CA GLY A 146 -0.08 -7.78 4.69
C GLY A 146 0.50 -7.17 3.41
N LEU A 147 1.38 -6.18 3.59
CA LEU A 147 2.24 -5.67 2.53
C LEU A 147 3.35 -6.70 2.22
N ALA A 148 3.48 -7.02 0.93
CA ALA A 148 4.45 -7.99 0.43
C ALA A 148 5.23 -7.44 -0.78
N ALA A 149 5.37 -6.11 -0.87
CA ALA A 149 6.08 -5.40 -1.95
C ALA A 149 5.67 -5.88 -3.36
N GLY A 150 4.35 -6.08 -3.57
CA GLY A 150 3.81 -6.56 -4.85
C GLY A 150 4.03 -8.05 -5.15
N LYS A 151 4.68 -8.81 -4.28
CA LYS A 151 4.96 -10.26 -4.46
C LYS A 151 4.05 -11.18 -3.66
N GLY A 152 3.05 -10.63 -2.98
CA GLY A 152 2.16 -11.38 -2.10
C GLY A 152 0.92 -11.96 -2.79
N VAL A 153 0.91 -12.08 -4.11
CA VAL A 153 -0.22 -12.60 -4.89
C VAL A 153 0.32 -13.54 -5.96
N THR A 154 -0.17 -14.78 -5.96
CA THR A 154 0.18 -15.80 -6.95
C THR A 154 -1.08 -16.41 -7.53
N ILE A 155 -1.18 -16.45 -8.85
CA ILE A 155 -2.19 -17.26 -9.56
C ILE A 155 -1.58 -18.63 -9.76
N SER A 156 -2.26 -19.67 -9.31
CA SER A 156 -1.84 -21.06 -9.49
C SER A 156 -2.79 -21.77 -10.44
N GLU A 157 -2.25 -22.33 -11.52
CA GLU A 157 -3.02 -23.00 -12.57
C GLU A 157 -3.31 -24.47 -12.23
N ASN A 158 -2.60 -25.03 -11.25
CA ASN A 158 -2.77 -26.41 -10.81
C ASN A 158 -2.33 -26.62 -9.36
N ILE A 159 -2.67 -27.80 -8.83
CA ILE A 159 -2.40 -28.20 -7.45
C ILE A 159 -0.92 -28.16 -7.08
N ARG A 160 -0.02 -28.42 -8.04
CA ARG A 160 1.41 -28.42 -7.80
C ARG A 160 1.90 -27.00 -7.52
N GLU A 161 1.59 -26.06 -8.41
CA GLU A 161 1.95 -24.64 -8.27
C GLU A 161 1.37 -24.03 -6.99
N ALA A 162 0.12 -24.37 -6.66
CA ALA A 162 -0.51 -23.90 -5.43
C ALA A 162 0.21 -24.43 -4.18
N ASN A 163 0.60 -25.71 -4.18
CA ASN A 163 1.35 -26.30 -3.07
C ASN A 163 2.76 -25.70 -2.94
N GLU A 164 3.47 -25.50 -4.05
CA GLU A 164 4.79 -24.85 -4.06
C GLU A 164 4.69 -23.43 -3.49
N THR A 165 3.67 -22.66 -3.91
CA THR A 165 3.39 -21.32 -3.37
C THR A 165 3.12 -21.34 -1.86
N LEU A 166 2.34 -22.31 -1.37
CA LEU A 166 2.07 -22.45 0.06
C LEU A 166 3.32 -22.84 0.85
N ASP A 167 4.18 -23.70 0.31
CA ASP A 167 5.45 -24.06 0.93
C ASP A 167 6.39 -22.84 1.05
N ASP A 168 6.42 -21.98 0.03
CA ASP A 168 7.20 -20.74 0.02
C ASP A 168 6.68 -19.69 1.01
N ILE A 169 5.37 -19.67 1.27
CA ILE A 169 4.77 -18.74 2.23
C ILE A 169 4.90 -19.24 3.67
N PHE A 170 4.66 -20.53 3.91
CA PHE A 170 4.67 -21.14 5.24
C PHE A 170 6.04 -21.73 5.59
N THR A 171 7.04 -20.86 5.67
CA THR A 171 8.39 -21.27 6.08
C THR A 171 8.53 -21.38 7.60
N PRO A 172 9.42 -22.25 8.12
CA PRO A 172 9.58 -22.45 9.58
C PRO A 172 9.96 -21.20 10.37
N ASP A 173 10.61 -20.23 9.71
CA ASP A 173 11.06 -18.96 10.27
C ASP A 173 9.96 -17.88 10.28
N GLN A 174 8.90 -18.02 9.48
CA GLN A 174 7.83 -17.03 9.38
C GLN A 174 6.57 -17.47 10.13
N LYS A 175 6.54 -17.14 11.43
CA LYS A 175 5.38 -17.40 12.30
C LYS A 175 4.26 -16.38 12.04
N ASN A 176 3.01 -16.82 12.23
CA ASN A 176 1.79 -16.01 12.18
C ASN A 176 1.42 -15.43 10.79
N LYS A 177 1.83 -16.07 9.70
CA LYS A 177 1.33 -15.71 8.37
C LYS A 177 -0.12 -16.15 8.19
N ARG A 178 -0.90 -15.28 7.54
CA ARG A 178 -2.23 -15.61 7.06
C ARG A 178 -2.24 -15.52 5.54
N VAL A 179 -2.90 -16.48 4.90
CA VAL A 179 -3.13 -16.48 3.47
C VAL A 179 -4.62 -16.47 3.18
N LEU A 180 -5.01 -15.78 2.11
CA LEU A 180 -6.30 -15.90 1.49
C LEU A 180 -6.14 -16.78 0.26
N ILE A 181 -7.00 -17.77 0.12
CA ILE A 181 -7.15 -18.53 -1.12
C ILE A 181 -8.48 -18.10 -1.73
N GLU A 182 -8.42 -17.51 -2.92
CA GLU A 182 -9.56 -16.93 -3.62
C GLU A 182 -9.85 -17.68 -4.92
N GLU A 183 -11.11 -17.63 -5.35
CA GLU A 183 -11.45 -18.00 -6.73
C GLU A 183 -10.77 -17.04 -7.72
N PHE A 184 -10.37 -17.58 -8.87
CA PHE A 184 -9.89 -16.76 -9.97
C PHE A 184 -11.05 -16.04 -10.67
N MET A 185 -10.91 -14.73 -10.86
CA MET A 185 -11.89 -13.91 -11.57
C MET A 185 -11.39 -13.59 -12.99
N PRO A 186 -11.92 -14.21 -14.06
CA PRO A 186 -11.55 -13.86 -15.42
C PRO A 186 -12.19 -12.53 -15.83
N GLY A 187 -11.53 -11.80 -16.74
CA GLY A 187 -12.07 -10.59 -17.31
C GLY A 187 -10.99 -9.57 -17.63
N GLU A 188 -11.43 -8.34 -17.89
CA GLU A 188 -10.54 -7.18 -18.05
C GLU A 188 -10.31 -6.51 -16.70
N GLU A 189 -9.06 -6.15 -16.43
CA GLU A 189 -8.68 -5.40 -15.23
C GLU A 189 -8.65 -3.89 -15.55
N ALA A 190 -9.19 -3.09 -14.63
CA ALA A 190 -9.14 -1.64 -14.70
C ALA A 190 -8.92 -1.05 -13.30
N SER A 191 -8.18 0.06 -13.24
CA SER A 191 -7.93 0.79 -11.99
C SER A 191 -8.82 2.03 -11.90
N LEU A 192 -9.66 2.10 -10.87
CA LEU A 192 -10.48 3.27 -10.57
C LEU A 192 -9.82 4.09 -9.45
N PHE A 193 -9.47 5.33 -9.75
CA PHE A 193 -8.88 6.27 -8.78
C PHE A 193 -9.94 7.25 -8.31
N VAL A 194 -10.08 7.39 -6.99
CA VAL A 194 -11.04 8.29 -6.35
C VAL A 194 -10.32 9.15 -5.31
N ILE A 195 -10.67 10.43 -5.26
CA ILE A 195 -10.27 11.33 -4.18
C ILE A 195 -11.45 11.39 -3.20
N THR A 196 -11.17 11.21 -1.91
CA THR A 196 -12.13 11.31 -0.82
C THR A 196 -11.56 12.18 0.29
N ASP A 197 -12.42 12.93 0.98
CA ASP A 197 -12.08 13.82 2.11
C ASP A 197 -12.59 13.31 3.47
N GLY A 198 -13.25 12.14 3.50
CA GLY A 198 -13.73 11.48 4.72
C GLY A 198 -15.23 11.29 4.74
#